data_AF-A0ABC9TXT1-F1
#
_entry.id   AF-A0ABC9TXT1-F1
#
_cell.length_a   1.000
_cell.length_b   1.000
_cell.length_c   1.000
_cell.angle_alpha   90.00
_cell.angle_beta   90.00
_cell.angle_gamma   90.00
#
_symmetry.space_group_name_H-M   'P 1'
#
loop_
_entity.id
_entity.type
_entity.pdbx_description
1 polymer ?
#
loop_
_entity_poly.entity_id
_entity_poly.type
_entity_poly.pdbx_seq_one_letter_code
_entity_poly.pdbx_strand_id
1 'polypeptide(L)'
;MKYGKKILAVVLLLLLGTGMLTAAAGSRTGDAQVRTERDLQLQSVTMEELEEIREREKGGMTGLLNIAGWRYGEAGNVKEPLSGKKAGAGTVYVNGPVSLAFPAKVLSGSYESVMGKKDCVLTRELSWSLFGSVDTAGCQVDFGGKTYTVTAVIDKEEMVMFLTADEGAVQKAAFSFSGRERIDSKMKALGFE
;
A
#
# COMPACT_ATOMS: atom_id res chain seq x y z
N MET A 1 -51.06 -14.71 -11.38
CA MET A 1 -49.69 -15.09 -11.78
C MET A 1 -48.73 -13.99 -11.35
N LYS A 2 -47.89 -14.29 -10.36
CA LYS A 2 -46.90 -13.38 -9.77
C LYS A 2 -45.55 -13.64 -10.43
N TYR A 3 -44.85 -12.60 -10.89
CA TYR A 3 -43.41 -12.64 -11.10
C TYR A 3 -42.76 -11.43 -10.45
N GLY A 4 -42.15 -11.68 -9.29
CA GLY A 4 -41.32 -10.73 -8.58
C GLY A 4 -39.97 -10.60 -9.28
N LYS A 5 -39.51 -9.35 -9.44
CA LYS A 5 -38.16 -9.01 -9.87
C LYS A 5 -37.23 -9.16 -8.66
N LYS A 6 -36.41 -10.21 -8.67
CA LYS A 6 -35.29 -10.38 -7.74
C LYS A 6 -34.14 -9.49 -8.22
N ILE A 7 -33.72 -8.55 -7.38
CA ILE A 7 -32.52 -7.74 -7.60
C ILE A 7 -31.30 -8.63 -7.30
N LEU A 8 -30.42 -8.72 -8.29
CA LEU A 8 -29.22 -9.56 -8.32
C LEU A 8 -28.14 -8.94 -7.43
N ALA A 9 -27.81 -9.59 -6.31
CA ALA A 9 -26.64 -9.26 -5.52
C ALA A 9 -25.40 -9.83 -6.20
N VAL A 10 -24.47 -8.97 -6.61
CA VAL A 10 -23.15 -9.36 -7.11
C VAL A 10 -22.27 -9.66 -5.90
N VAL A 11 -22.00 -10.94 -5.65
CA VAL A 11 -21.03 -11.39 -4.65
C VAL A 11 -19.66 -11.47 -5.34
N LEU A 12 -18.74 -10.59 -4.94
CA LEU A 12 -17.35 -10.59 -5.38
C LEU A 12 -16.57 -11.65 -4.58
N LEU A 13 -16.39 -12.83 -5.17
CA LEU A 13 -15.56 -13.91 -4.64
C LEU A 13 -14.11 -13.69 -5.10
N LEU A 14 -13.28 -13.09 -4.24
CA LEU A 14 -11.83 -13.12 -4.42
C LEU A 14 -11.30 -14.44 -3.85
N LEU A 15 -11.01 -15.37 -4.75
CA LEU A 15 -10.35 -16.63 -4.44
C LEU A 15 -8.95 -16.35 -3.87
N LEU A 16 -8.71 -16.89 -2.67
CA LEU A 16 -7.41 -17.02 -2.04
C LEU A 16 -6.51 -17.92 -2.90
N GLY A 17 -5.73 -17.29 -3.79
CA GLY A 17 -4.62 -17.93 -4.47
C GLY A 17 -3.37 -17.84 -3.60
N THR A 18 -3.19 -18.78 -2.67
CA THR A 18 -1.89 -19.04 -2.03
C THR A 18 -0.97 -19.75 -3.02
N GLY A 19 -0.51 -19.02 -4.03
CA GLY A 19 0.56 -19.45 -4.92
C GLY A 19 1.91 -19.12 -4.30
N MET A 20 2.56 -20.09 -3.65
CA MET A 20 3.99 -20.01 -3.35
C MET A 20 4.76 -19.93 -4.67
N LEU A 21 5.28 -18.75 -5.01
CA LEU A 21 6.26 -18.58 -6.07
C LEU A 21 7.66 -18.76 -5.48
N THR A 22 8.21 -19.97 -5.60
CA THR A 22 9.63 -20.25 -5.36
C THR A 22 10.43 -19.76 -6.56
N ALA A 23 10.95 -18.54 -6.49
CA ALA A 23 12.00 -18.08 -7.39
C ALA A 23 13.37 -18.52 -6.84
N ALA A 24 13.99 -19.50 -7.51
CA ALA A 24 15.38 -19.86 -7.30
C ALA A 24 16.25 -19.10 -8.32
N ALA A 25 17.09 -18.17 -7.85
CA ALA A 25 18.35 -17.78 -8.49
C ALA A 25 19.15 -16.83 -7.57
N GLY A 26 20.42 -17.17 -7.32
CA GLY A 26 21.45 -16.22 -6.90
C GLY A 26 21.80 -16.21 -5.41
N SER A 27 22.86 -16.95 -5.06
CA SER A 27 23.56 -16.81 -3.79
C SER A 27 24.22 -15.42 -3.68
N ARG A 28 23.66 -14.58 -2.81
CA ARG A 28 24.43 -13.62 -2.02
C ARG A 28 23.96 -13.78 -0.59
N THR A 29 24.84 -14.23 0.29
CA THR A 29 24.71 -14.12 1.74
C THR A 29 24.72 -12.64 2.11
N GLY A 30 23.59 -11.98 1.92
CA GLY A 30 23.16 -10.80 2.68
C GLY A 30 21.88 -11.22 3.36
N ASP A 31 21.69 -10.91 4.64
CA ASP A 31 20.52 -11.29 5.41
C ASP A 31 19.24 -11.14 4.59
N ALA A 32 18.67 -12.27 4.17
CA ALA A 32 17.51 -12.26 3.30
C ALA A 32 16.37 -11.58 4.06
N GLN A 33 15.95 -10.40 3.61
CA GLN A 33 14.78 -9.72 4.14
C GLN A 33 13.54 -10.54 3.78
N VAL A 34 12.61 -10.64 4.73
CA VAL A 34 11.41 -11.47 4.60
C VAL A 34 10.20 -10.61 4.83
N ARG A 35 9.38 -10.48 3.79
CA ARG A 35 8.08 -9.82 3.86
C ARG A 35 7.01 -10.84 4.25
N THR A 36 6.24 -10.53 5.28
CA THR A 36 5.01 -11.26 5.63
C THR A 36 3.85 -10.28 5.69
N GLU A 37 2.69 -10.69 5.16
CA GLU A 37 1.46 -9.89 5.15
C GLU A 37 0.45 -10.46 6.15
N ARG A 38 -0.35 -9.59 6.76
CA ARG A 38 -1.47 -9.95 7.65
C ARG A 38 -2.71 -9.18 7.25
N ASP A 39 -3.83 -9.90 7.24
CA ASP A 39 -5.15 -9.31 7.19
C ASP A 39 -5.57 -8.93 8.61
N LEU A 40 -5.85 -7.64 8.80
CA LEU A 40 -6.16 -7.04 10.09
C LEU A 40 -7.59 -6.48 10.13
N GLN A 41 -8.43 -6.75 9.12
CA GLN A 41 -9.79 -6.18 9.02
C GLN A 41 -10.69 -6.49 10.22
N LEU A 42 -10.47 -7.63 10.87
CA LEU A 42 -11.23 -8.07 12.06
C LEU A 42 -10.50 -7.76 13.37
N GLN A 43 -9.32 -7.15 13.30
CA GLN A 43 -8.53 -6.76 14.44
C GLN A 43 -8.68 -5.24 14.63
N SER A 44 -8.76 -4.77 15.88
CA SER A 44 -8.87 -3.34 16.18
C SER A 44 -7.52 -2.62 16.07
N VAL A 45 -6.71 -2.95 15.06
CA VAL A 45 -5.34 -2.42 14.91
C VAL A 45 -5.36 -1.05 14.24
N THR A 46 -4.62 -0.10 14.77
CA THR A 46 -4.54 1.28 14.25
C THR A 46 -3.17 1.61 13.66
N MET A 47 -3.10 2.66 12.83
CA MET A 47 -1.82 3.13 12.26
C MET A 47 -0.86 3.61 13.36
N GLU A 48 -1.43 4.18 14.42
CA GLU A 48 -0.76 4.66 15.62
C GLU A 48 -0.08 3.49 16.35
N GLU A 49 -0.79 2.38 16.55
CA GLU A 49 -0.23 1.17 17.15
C GLU A 49 0.91 0.59 16.29
N LEU A 50 0.79 0.59 14.96
CA LEU A 50 1.89 0.14 14.10
C LEU A 50 3.12 1.03 14.22
N GLU A 51 2.93 2.33 14.41
CA GLU A 51 4.03 3.27 14.64
C GLU A 51 4.69 3.04 16.01
N GLU A 52 3.89 2.81 17.06
CA GLU A 52 4.41 2.45 18.38
C GLU A 52 5.25 1.17 18.33
N ILE A 53 4.80 0.15 17.59
CA ILE A 53 5.56 -1.09 17.38
C ILE A 53 6.85 -0.80 16.62
N ARG A 54 6.80 0.00 15.57
CA ARG A 54 7.98 0.38 14.77
C ARG A 54 9.03 1.07 15.63
N GLU A 55 8.63 2.02 16.47
CA GLU A 55 9.54 2.72 17.38
C GLU A 55 10.10 1.80 18.47
N ARG A 56 9.24 0.96 19.08
CA ARG A 56 9.67 -0.01 20.10
C ARG A 56 10.70 -1.00 19.59
N GLU A 57 10.59 -1.42 18.33
CA GLU A 57 11.43 -2.46 17.73
C GLU A 57 12.63 -1.92 16.95
N LYS A 58 12.86 -0.59 16.93
CA LYS A 58 14.10 -0.03 16.37
C LYS A 58 15.32 -0.56 17.13
N GLY A 59 16.09 -1.44 16.49
CA GLY A 59 17.21 -2.12 17.13
C GLY A 59 16.80 -3.23 18.11
N GLY A 60 15.52 -3.64 18.07
CA GLY A 60 14.98 -4.71 18.89
C GLY A 60 15.45 -6.10 18.49
N MET A 61 15.20 -7.08 19.35
CA MET A 61 15.65 -8.47 19.16
C MET A 61 14.76 -9.29 18.21
N THR A 62 13.59 -8.78 17.82
CA THR A 62 12.69 -9.48 16.88
C THR A 62 13.27 -9.57 15.47
N GLY A 63 14.25 -8.70 15.15
CA GLY A 63 14.78 -8.54 13.80
C GLY A 63 13.78 -7.88 12.86
N LEU A 64 12.78 -7.17 13.40
CA LEU A 64 11.88 -6.36 12.60
C LEU A 64 12.64 -5.19 11.98
N LEU A 65 12.57 -5.07 10.66
CA LEU A 65 13.21 -4.02 9.89
C LEU A 65 12.24 -2.87 9.61
N ASN A 66 10.99 -3.20 9.28
CA ASN A 66 9.98 -2.20 8.93
C ASN A 66 8.56 -2.78 8.97
N ILE A 67 7.56 -1.91 9.11
CA ILE A 67 6.13 -2.24 9.04
C ILE A 67 5.47 -1.30 8.02
N ALA A 68 4.52 -1.78 7.23
CA ALA A 68 3.64 -0.90 6.49
C ALA A 68 2.19 -1.32 6.69
N GLY A 69 1.36 -0.44 7.22
CA GLY A 69 -0.08 -0.64 7.36
C GLY A 69 -0.83 0.12 6.29
N TRP A 70 -1.94 -0.42 5.79
CA TRP A 70 -2.79 0.32 4.86
C TRP A 70 -4.28 0.02 5.02
N ARG A 71 -5.08 0.95 4.51
CA ARG A 71 -6.52 0.80 4.31
C ARG A 71 -6.94 1.34 2.94
N TYR A 72 -7.98 0.75 2.38
CA TYR A 72 -8.63 1.27 1.19
C TYR A 72 -9.53 2.45 1.58
N GLY A 73 -9.41 3.55 0.86
CA GLY A 73 -10.26 4.73 1.00
C GLY A 73 -11.38 4.74 -0.03
N GLU A 74 -12.19 5.80 0.01
CA GLU A 74 -13.21 6.02 -1.00
C GLU A 74 -12.58 6.34 -2.36
N ALA A 75 -13.20 5.84 -3.42
CA ALA A 75 -12.84 6.21 -4.78
C ALA A 75 -13.29 7.65 -5.06
N GLY A 76 -12.53 8.37 -5.89
CA GLY A 76 -12.87 9.73 -6.26
C GLY A 76 -12.17 10.18 -7.54
N ASN A 77 -12.37 11.44 -7.91
CA ASN A 77 -11.72 12.02 -9.07
C ASN A 77 -10.43 12.71 -8.66
N VAL A 78 -9.31 12.22 -9.18
CA VAL A 78 -8.03 12.94 -9.15
C VAL A 78 -8.03 13.90 -10.33
N LYS A 79 -7.59 15.14 -10.09
CA LYS A 79 -7.57 16.20 -11.09
C LYS A 79 -6.15 16.74 -11.27
N GLU A 80 -5.72 16.91 -12.50
CA GLU A 80 -4.51 17.68 -12.81
C GLU A 80 -4.88 19.18 -12.82
N PRO A 81 -4.22 20.05 -12.02
CA PRO A 81 -4.71 21.38 -11.74
C PRO A 81 -4.62 22.36 -12.91
N LEU A 82 -3.64 22.23 -13.82
CA LEU A 82 -3.40 23.20 -14.89
C LEU A 82 -4.33 22.99 -16.09
N SER A 83 -4.41 21.77 -16.62
CA SER A 83 -5.29 21.39 -17.73
C SER A 83 -6.73 21.10 -17.28
N GLY A 84 -6.92 20.80 -15.99
CA GLY A 84 -8.21 20.42 -15.45
C GLY A 84 -8.65 18.99 -15.78
N LYS A 85 -7.79 18.18 -16.42
CA LYS A 85 -8.07 16.78 -16.74
C LYS A 85 -8.34 15.99 -15.46
N LYS A 86 -9.27 15.05 -15.53
CA LYS A 86 -9.72 14.22 -14.38
C LYS A 86 -9.68 12.75 -14.72
N ALA A 87 -9.37 11.94 -13.71
CA ALA A 87 -9.46 10.49 -13.78
C ALA A 87 -10.07 9.95 -12.48
N GLY A 88 -10.97 8.98 -12.61
CA GLY A 88 -11.49 8.23 -11.47
C GLY A 88 -10.42 7.29 -10.93
N ALA A 89 -10.19 7.30 -9.62
CA ALA A 89 -9.20 6.47 -8.96
C ALA A 89 -9.70 5.95 -7.61
N GLY A 90 -9.29 4.73 -7.26
CA GLY A 90 -9.30 4.27 -5.89
C GLY A 90 -8.22 4.98 -5.07
N THR A 91 -8.39 5.01 -3.75
CA THR A 91 -7.37 5.53 -2.84
C THR A 91 -6.90 4.47 -1.87
N VAL A 92 -5.61 4.52 -1.54
CA VAL A 92 -5.03 3.70 -0.49
C VAL A 92 -4.25 4.61 0.45
N TYR A 93 -4.58 4.53 1.73
CA TYR A 93 -3.89 5.25 2.79
C TYR A 93 -2.88 4.31 3.43
N VAL A 94 -1.60 4.72 3.45
CA VAL A 94 -0.47 3.91 3.89
C VAL A 94 0.26 4.60 5.05
N ASN A 95 0.53 3.83 6.11
CA ASN A 95 1.50 4.17 7.15
C ASN A 95 2.76 3.35 6.92
N GLY A 96 3.94 3.98 6.90
CA GLY A 96 5.20 3.33 6.58
C GLY A 96 5.52 3.27 5.08
N PRO A 97 6.51 2.44 4.66
CA PRO A 97 6.98 2.43 3.28
C PRO A 97 5.93 1.86 2.32
N VAL A 98 5.56 2.62 1.29
CA VAL A 98 4.66 2.14 0.22
C VAL A 98 5.28 0.94 -0.51
N SER A 99 6.62 0.84 -0.57
CA SER A 99 7.33 -0.28 -1.21
C SER A 99 7.15 -1.59 -0.47
N LEU A 100 6.90 -1.53 0.83
CA LEU A 100 6.58 -2.68 1.67
C LEU A 100 5.10 -3.03 1.57
N ALA A 101 4.20 -2.04 1.56
CA ALA A 101 2.77 -2.28 1.41
C ALA A 101 2.43 -2.83 0.02
N PHE A 102 2.92 -2.18 -1.04
CA PHE A 102 2.67 -2.49 -2.44
C PHE A 102 3.99 -2.59 -3.22
N PRO A 103 4.67 -3.75 -3.18
CA PRO A 103 5.88 -3.98 -3.96
C PRO A 103 5.61 -3.82 -5.45
N ALA A 104 6.27 -2.84 -6.07
CA ALA A 104 6.14 -2.54 -7.49
C ALA A 104 7.42 -1.88 -7.99
N LYS A 105 7.69 -2.00 -9.30
CA LYS A 105 8.78 -1.27 -9.95
C LYS A 105 8.42 0.22 -9.99
N VAL A 106 9.37 1.08 -9.61
CA VAL A 106 9.24 2.53 -9.78
C VAL A 106 9.55 2.91 -11.23
N LEU A 107 8.67 3.68 -11.86
CA LEU A 107 8.80 4.15 -13.25
C LEU A 107 9.38 5.57 -13.33
N SER A 108 9.02 6.43 -12.38
CA SER A 108 9.57 7.79 -12.22
C SER A 108 9.52 8.18 -10.74
N GLY A 109 10.45 9.05 -10.30
CA GLY A 109 10.56 9.52 -8.92
C GLY A 109 11.10 8.51 -7.92
N SER A 110 10.77 8.69 -6.63
CA SER A 110 11.18 7.79 -5.54
C SER A 110 10.22 7.91 -4.35
N TYR A 111 10.05 6.80 -3.62
CA TYR A 111 9.29 6.73 -2.36
C TYR A 111 9.92 5.72 -1.37
N GLU A 112 11.25 5.55 -1.44
CA GLU A 112 11.95 4.65 -0.52
C GLU A 112 11.84 5.10 0.95
N SER A 113 11.56 6.39 1.19
CA SER A 113 11.22 6.96 2.49
C SER A 113 9.71 7.05 2.71
N VAL A 114 9.29 7.19 3.97
CA VAL A 114 7.90 7.50 4.32
C VAL A 114 7.45 8.76 3.58
N MET A 115 6.32 8.69 2.89
CA MET A 115 5.74 9.80 2.14
C MET A 115 5.29 10.91 3.10
N GLY A 116 5.51 12.17 2.72
CA GLY A 116 4.95 13.33 3.44
C GLY A 116 3.43 13.43 3.31
N LYS A 117 2.80 14.23 4.18
CA LYS A 117 1.32 14.40 4.21
C LYS A 117 0.71 14.99 2.94
N LYS A 118 1.52 15.66 2.12
CA LYS A 118 1.13 16.25 0.83
C LYS A 118 1.74 15.50 -0.34
N ASP A 119 2.34 14.34 -0.09
CA ASP A 119 2.90 13.51 -1.14
C ASP A 119 1.88 12.46 -1.57
N CYS A 120 2.03 11.99 -2.80
CA CYS A 120 1.27 10.87 -3.31
C CYS A 120 2.10 10.04 -4.28
N VAL A 121 1.77 8.75 -4.38
CA VAL A 121 2.26 7.87 -5.44
C VAL A 121 1.10 7.54 -6.36
N LEU A 122 1.34 7.57 -7.66
CA LEU A 122 0.37 7.20 -8.68
C LEU A 122 0.75 5.85 -9.30
N THR A 123 -0.24 5.08 -9.73
CA THR A 123 0.01 3.97 -10.66
C THR A 123 0.26 4.51 -12.08
N ARG A 124 0.86 3.67 -12.93
CA ARG A 124 1.09 3.97 -14.36
C ARG A 124 -0.19 4.47 -15.02
N GLU A 125 -1.28 3.72 -14.91
CA GLU A 125 -2.52 4.03 -15.64
C GLU A 125 -3.14 5.35 -15.19
N LEU A 126 -3.05 5.67 -13.90
CA LEU A 126 -3.55 6.94 -13.38
C LEU A 126 -2.69 8.12 -13.84
N SER A 127 -1.36 7.98 -13.80
CA SER A 127 -0.42 8.99 -14.29
C SER A 127 -0.62 9.25 -15.79
N TRP A 128 -0.72 8.19 -16.61
CA TRP A 128 -0.99 8.32 -18.05
C TRP A 128 -2.36 8.97 -18.32
N SER A 129 -3.39 8.57 -17.57
CA SER A 129 -4.72 9.14 -17.69
C SER A 129 -4.77 10.63 -17.33
N LEU A 130 -3.93 11.13 -16.43
CA LEU A 130 -3.91 12.55 -16.04
C LEU A 130 -2.96 13.38 -16.90
N PHE A 131 -1.78 12.86 -17.22
CA PHE A 131 -0.69 13.65 -17.81
C PHE A 131 -0.29 13.20 -19.21
N GLY A 132 -0.72 12.01 -19.66
CA GLY A 132 -0.23 11.40 -20.89
C GLY A 132 1.26 11.02 -20.82
N SER A 133 1.81 10.87 -19.61
CA SER A 133 3.19 10.52 -19.32
C SER A 133 3.24 9.71 -18.03
N VAL A 134 4.31 8.92 -17.84
CA VAL A 134 4.68 8.32 -16.54
C VAL A 134 5.76 9.12 -15.82
N ASP A 135 6.40 10.06 -16.52
CA ASP A 135 7.40 10.95 -15.94
C ASP A 135 6.73 12.18 -15.33
N THR A 136 6.05 11.95 -14.21
CA THR A 136 5.21 12.96 -13.54
C THR A 136 5.63 13.21 -12.10
N ALA A 137 6.82 12.74 -11.69
CA ALA A 137 7.35 13.07 -10.38
C ALA A 137 7.58 14.59 -10.27
N GLY A 138 7.16 15.18 -9.15
CA GLY A 138 7.12 16.62 -8.94
C GLY A 138 5.87 17.33 -9.47
N CYS A 139 5.03 16.67 -10.29
CA CYS A 139 3.75 17.24 -10.72
C CYS A 139 2.75 17.29 -9.56
N GLN A 140 1.75 18.17 -9.69
CA GLN A 140 0.68 18.31 -8.70
C GLN A 140 -0.62 17.65 -9.18
N VAL A 141 -1.39 17.14 -8.23
CA VAL A 141 -2.76 16.67 -8.43
C VAL A 141 -3.66 17.13 -7.29
N ASP A 142 -4.92 17.41 -7.61
CA ASP A 142 -5.97 17.73 -6.63
C ASP A 142 -6.83 16.49 -6.38
N PHE A 143 -7.06 16.17 -5.11
CA PHE A 143 -7.97 15.11 -4.67
C PHE A 143 -8.60 15.49 -3.32
N GLY A 144 -9.90 15.28 -3.16
CA GLY A 144 -10.58 15.54 -1.87
C GLY A 144 -10.44 16.98 -1.35
N GLY A 145 -10.35 17.97 -2.24
CA GLY A 145 -10.15 19.38 -1.87
C GLY A 145 -8.74 19.75 -1.40
N LYS A 146 -7.76 18.84 -1.57
CA LYS A 146 -6.35 19.06 -1.22
C LYS A 146 -5.48 18.85 -2.46
N THR A 147 -4.34 19.54 -2.48
CA THR A 147 -3.32 19.39 -3.52
C THR A 147 -2.17 18.53 -2.99
N TYR A 148 -1.75 17.57 -3.80
CA TYR A 148 -0.68 16.63 -3.53
C TYR A 148 0.40 16.73 -4.59
N THR A 149 1.65 16.47 -4.20
CA THR A 149 2.80 16.33 -5.09
C THR A 149 3.01 14.86 -5.39
N VAL A 150 3.12 14.51 -6.67
CA VAL A 150 3.47 13.16 -7.09
C VAL A 150 4.95 12.92 -6.78
N THR A 151 5.25 12.06 -5.82
CA THR A 151 6.65 11.71 -5.48
C THR A 151 7.17 10.57 -6.34
N ALA A 152 6.29 9.68 -6.79
CA ALA A 152 6.63 8.63 -7.72
C ALA A 152 5.45 8.08 -8.51
N VAL A 153 5.79 7.35 -9.57
CA VAL A 153 4.87 6.56 -10.37
C VAL A 153 5.30 5.09 -10.34
N ILE A 154 4.37 4.17 -10.08
CA ILE A 154 4.66 2.74 -9.98
C ILE A 154 4.02 1.90 -11.09
N ASP A 155 4.68 0.80 -11.42
CA ASP A 155 4.28 -0.16 -12.44
C ASP A 155 3.13 -1.05 -11.95
N LYS A 156 1.91 -0.50 -12.05
CA LYS A 156 0.64 -1.12 -11.68
C LYS A 156 -0.45 -0.67 -12.67
N GLU A 157 -1.35 -1.59 -13.01
CA GLU A 157 -2.41 -1.38 -13.99
C GLU A 157 -3.70 -0.81 -13.37
N GLU A 158 -3.85 -0.89 -12.05
CA GLU A 158 -5.02 -0.38 -11.37
C GLU A 158 -5.02 1.16 -11.36
N MET A 159 -6.19 1.79 -11.38
CA MET A 159 -6.33 3.25 -11.26
C MET A 159 -6.33 3.64 -9.78
N VAL A 160 -5.14 3.81 -9.18
CA VAL A 160 -4.98 4.01 -7.73
C VAL A 160 -4.02 5.14 -7.40
N MET A 161 -4.39 5.93 -6.40
CA MET A 161 -3.54 6.93 -5.74
C MET A 161 -3.21 6.47 -4.32
N PHE A 162 -1.94 6.48 -3.96
CA PHE A 162 -1.46 6.19 -2.61
C PHE A 162 -1.20 7.48 -1.85
N LEU A 163 -1.64 7.53 -0.60
CA LEU A 163 -1.56 8.67 0.30
C LEU A 163 -1.00 8.24 1.65
N THR A 164 -0.37 9.14 2.39
CA THR A 164 0.03 8.85 3.78
C THR A 164 -1.17 8.90 4.73
N ALA A 165 -1.19 8.00 5.72
CA ALA A 165 -2.02 8.13 6.90
C ALA A 165 -1.23 7.82 8.17
N ASP A 166 -1.32 8.73 9.14
CA ASP A 166 -0.71 8.56 10.46
C ASP A 166 -1.71 7.96 11.45
N GLU A 167 -3.01 8.02 11.15
CA GLU A 167 -4.08 7.68 12.09
C GLU A 167 -5.17 6.80 11.46
N GLY A 168 -5.87 6.07 12.32
CA GLY A 168 -7.09 5.31 12.02
C GLY A 168 -6.86 3.82 11.76
N ALA A 169 -7.94 3.10 11.47
CA ALA A 169 -7.92 1.65 11.35
C ALA A 169 -7.00 1.16 10.22
N VAL A 170 -6.33 0.03 10.48
CA VAL A 170 -5.53 -0.73 9.53
C VAL A 170 -6.37 -1.91 9.03
N GLN A 171 -6.44 -2.09 7.72
CA GLN A 171 -7.09 -3.26 7.13
C GLN A 171 -6.08 -4.36 6.82
N LYS A 172 -4.87 -4.00 6.44
CA LYS A 172 -3.78 -4.93 6.16
C LYS A 172 -2.45 -4.34 6.58
N ALA A 173 -1.52 -5.20 6.95
CA ALA A 173 -0.15 -4.79 7.23
C ALA A 173 0.86 -5.77 6.65
N ALA A 174 2.01 -5.24 6.28
CA ALA A 174 3.17 -6.00 5.85
C ALA A 174 4.34 -5.71 6.79
N PHE A 175 5.05 -6.76 7.18
CA PHE A 175 6.18 -6.72 8.10
C PHE A 175 7.40 -7.22 7.34
N SER A 176 8.52 -6.52 7.46
CA SER A 176 9.81 -6.94 6.92
C SER A 176 10.74 -7.34 8.05
N PHE A 177 11.31 -8.54 8.00
CA PHE A 177 12.24 -9.05 9.01
C PHE A 177 13.62 -9.37 8.41
N SER A 178 14.67 -9.26 9.22
CA SER A 178 15.97 -9.87 8.92
C SER A 178 15.88 -11.38 9.16
N GLY A 179 16.11 -12.16 8.09
CA GLY A 179 16.17 -13.63 8.14
C GLY A 179 14.80 -14.31 8.22
N ARG A 180 14.74 -15.55 7.70
CA ARG A 180 13.52 -16.38 7.56
C ARG A 180 13.18 -17.22 8.79
N GLU A 181 14.07 -17.26 9.77
CA GLU A 181 13.91 -18.08 10.97
C GLU A 181 12.73 -17.58 11.82
N ARG A 182 11.84 -18.50 12.21
CA ARG A 182 10.80 -18.30 13.24
C ARG A 182 9.87 -17.10 13.02
N ILE A 183 9.48 -16.83 11.77
CA ILE A 183 8.57 -15.70 11.44
C ILE A 183 7.29 -15.72 12.28
N ASP A 184 6.65 -16.89 12.44
CA ASP A 184 5.41 -16.98 13.24
C ASP A 184 5.63 -16.62 14.72
N SER A 185 6.76 -17.04 15.30
CA SER A 185 7.12 -16.66 16.67
C SER A 185 7.42 -15.16 16.79
N LYS A 186 8.08 -14.57 15.78
CA LYS A 186 8.34 -13.13 15.71
C LYS A 186 7.03 -12.35 15.62
N MET A 187 6.11 -12.77 14.75
CA MET A 187 4.79 -12.17 14.62
C MET A 187 3.99 -12.24 15.92
N LYS A 188 3.98 -13.40 16.58
CA LYS A 188 3.33 -13.55 17.89
C LYS A 188 3.93 -12.63 18.95
N ALA A 189 5.25 -12.45 18.96
CA ALA A 189 5.92 -11.52 19.87
C ALA A 189 5.53 -10.05 19.60
N LEU A 190 5.18 -9.71 18.36
CA LEU A 190 4.64 -8.40 17.99
C LEU A 190 3.13 -8.26 18.28
N GLY A 191 2.45 -9.32 18.72
CA GLY A 191 1.01 -9.32 18.99
C GLY A 191 0.13 -9.68 17.79
N PHE A 192 0.71 -10.24 16.72
CA PHE A 192 -0.02 -10.67 15.52
C PHE A 192 0.05 -12.19 15.40
N GLU A 193 -1.09 -12.88 15.49
CA GLU A 193 -1.20 -14.32 15.16
C GLU A 193 -1.32 -14.54 13.65
#